data_AF-A0A957ZYS7-F1
#
_entry.id   AF-A0A957ZYS7-F1
#
_cell.length_a   1.000
_cell.length_b   1.000
_cell.length_c   1.000
_cell.angle_alpha   90.00
_cell.angle_beta   90.00
_cell.angle_gamma   90.00
#
_symmetry.space_group_name_H-M   'P 1'
#
loop_
_entity.id
_entity.type
_entity.pdbx_description
1 polymer ?
#
loop_
_entity_poly.entity_id
_entity_poly.type
_entity_poly.pdbx_seq_one_letter_code
_entity_poly.pdbx_strand_id
1 'polypeptide(L)'
;MLISISPYDVLAAQSDASTPVFVIMATGSNAEQFSQVQSFIETQAGQATHVFPGQAIIAKVQADLIQTLETLPGVAQVFRTPVNLATVDIYGGKVRQIASVWNSIIAPPDATSVASQSVADHFSEEEHAFIAPDLPPTGDKSLAAANSVTPGYYQTSEFMAGTVTVGIVLVESNGGTDPSSEDWTADEKQLVFNEIVNAMNWWAELEPRANLSFVYDDHFTNPLPTTIEPITRPYADQQYWIKDAMGALGYSSSSYFNRVRDYNNDLRATYNTDWAFTIFVVDSSTDSDNRFSDGYFAYAYLGGPFMVMTYGNNGYGPYYMDAVAAHEMGHIFHALDQYSGALQACDRKSGYLNVENQNSQYGTCAINTGSIMRGQTSPFNAKQIDAYAAGQIGWRDSDNDNIFDPLDTDLPVIINDFSNTGNTITVDGMASVTPYPSPSRDSVTINRLTGVKYRINSGVWQWATANDGQFNSTSEDYTFTTSLTSPGQYNLNIAATDSAGNVSTEYATRSIKILDPVDGGLNTEIDLPAEVTANKLSQIYGRAYDMLGGKVKKVEYKFNGGSWQTAQPVDGEFDSDYEEFLIAIVNSSQIEPGAYTIEARATDDKGYTEVNSANHQVQVKDAELTFLPVISSGS
;
A
#
# COMPACT_ATOMS: atom_id res chain seq x y z
N MET A 1 3.80 -15.62 -37.44
CA MET A 1 3.07 -15.56 -36.16
C MET A 1 4.12 -15.22 -35.10
N LEU A 2 4.39 -13.93 -34.94
CA LEU A 2 5.35 -13.41 -33.97
C LEU A 2 4.55 -13.11 -32.70
N ILE A 3 4.84 -13.83 -31.63
CA ILE A 3 4.25 -13.61 -30.31
C ILE A 3 4.96 -12.38 -29.74
N SER A 4 4.18 -11.32 -29.54
CA SER A 4 4.55 -10.13 -28.79
C SER A 4 4.74 -10.53 -27.33
N ILE A 5 5.98 -10.47 -26.84
CA ILE A 5 6.29 -10.61 -25.42
C ILE A 5 6.13 -9.22 -24.79
N SER A 6 5.26 -9.11 -23.79
CA SER A 6 5.06 -7.87 -23.04
C SER A 6 6.32 -7.58 -22.20
N PRO A 7 6.76 -6.32 -22.07
CA PRO A 7 7.89 -5.98 -21.18
C PRO A 7 7.62 -6.27 -19.69
N TYR A 8 6.39 -6.69 -19.32
CA TYR A 8 6.05 -7.18 -17.99
C TYR A 8 6.39 -8.67 -17.74
N ASP A 9 6.67 -9.45 -18.79
CA ASP A 9 6.96 -10.89 -18.65
C ASP A 9 8.42 -11.20 -18.24
N VAL A 10 9.25 -10.16 -18.01
CA VAL A 10 10.66 -10.32 -17.61
C VAL A 10 10.86 -10.14 -16.09
N LEU A 11 9.82 -9.77 -15.34
CA LEU A 11 9.86 -9.75 -13.86
C LEU A 11 9.18 -10.97 -13.21
N ALA A 12 8.53 -11.84 -13.99
CA ALA A 12 7.86 -13.04 -13.48
C ALA A 12 8.73 -14.32 -13.54
N ALA A 13 10.03 -14.21 -13.84
CA ALA A 13 10.91 -15.35 -14.08
C ALA A 13 12.15 -15.37 -13.17
N GLN A 14 11.94 -15.19 -11.86
CA GLN A 14 12.76 -15.75 -10.76
C GLN A 14 12.07 -15.42 -9.44
N SER A 15 11.08 -16.22 -9.02
CA SER A 15 10.71 -16.25 -7.61
C SER A 15 11.79 -17.03 -6.85
N ASP A 16 12.90 -16.36 -6.52
CA ASP A 16 13.75 -16.84 -5.45
C ASP A 16 12.89 -16.82 -4.18
N ALA A 17 12.55 -18.02 -3.68
CA ALA A 17 11.66 -18.17 -2.54
C ALA A 17 12.24 -17.40 -1.35
N SER A 18 11.46 -16.44 -0.83
CA SER A 18 11.85 -15.71 0.37
C SER A 18 11.96 -16.69 1.54
N THR A 19 13.06 -16.59 2.29
CA THR A 19 13.42 -17.47 3.39
C THR A 19 13.18 -16.75 4.71
N PRO A 20 12.48 -17.36 5.69
CA PRO A 20 12.36 -16.79 7.02
C PRO A 20 13.73 -16.76 7.69
N VAL A 21 14.05 -15.64 8.32
CA VAL A 21 15.30 -15.42 9.06
C VAL A 21 15.02 -14.78 10.41
N PHE A 22 15.82 -15.13 11.39
CA PHE A 22 15.87 -14.49 12.69
C PHE A 22 17.21 -13.78 12.86
N VAL A 23 17.16 -12.44 12.89
CA VAL A 23 18.31 -11.55 12.98
C VAL A 23 18.44 -11.07 14.42
N ILE A 24 19.55 -11.41 15.08
CA ILE A 24 19.90 -10.93 16.41
C ILE A 24 20.81 -9.71 16.26
N MET A 25 20.51 -8.67 17.03
CA MET A 25 21.34 -7.47 17.09
C MET A 25 22.51 -7.65 18.06
N ALA A 26 23.65 -7.05 17.74
CA ALA A 26 24.84 -7.09 18.56
C ALA A 26 24.66 -6.31 19.86
N THR A 27 25.21 -6.83 20.95
CA THR A 27 25.20 -6.13 22.25
C THR A 27 25.85 -4.75 22.10
N GLY A 28 25.08 -3.70 22.38
CA GLY A 28 25.52 -2.30 22.21
C GLY A 28 25.23 -1.69 20.84
N SER A 29 24.51 -2.37 19.95
CA SER A 29 23.97 -1.76 18.74
C SER A 29 23.06 -0.58 19.09
N ASN A 30 23.16 0.51 18.33
CA ASN A 30 22.30 1.68 18.54
C ASN A 30 21.04 1.65 17.65
N ALA A 31 20.13 2.59 17.87
CA ALA A 31 18.88 2.69 17.12
C ALA A 31 19.10 2.89 15.61
N GLU A 32 20.13 3.66 15.22
CA GLU A 32 20.45 3.89 13.81
C GLU A 32 20.86 2.59 13.10
N GLN A 33 21.70 1.78 13.72
CA GLN A 33 22.09 0.46 13.20
C GLN A 33 20.88 -0.48 13.09
N PHE A 34 19.99 -0.45 14.08
CA PHE A 34 18.75 -1.22 14.02
C PHE A 34 17.89 -0.82 12.83
N SER A 35 17.64 0.49 12.66
CA SER A 35 16.89 1.02 11.52
C SER A 35 17.57 0.71 10.19
N GLN A 36 18.91 0.75 10.10
CA GLN A 36 19.64 0.38 8.89
C GLN A 36 19.43 -1.09 8.51
N VAL A 37 19.41 -2.01 9.48
CA VAL A 37 19.13 -3.43 9.23
C VAL A 37 17.70 -3.63 8.73
N GLN A 38 16.72 -2.97 9.37
CA GLN A 38 15.33 -3.03 8.93
C GLN A 38 15.15 -2.45 7.52
N SER A 39 15.68 -1.25 7.26
CA SER A 39 15.61 -0.62 5.93
C SER A 39 16.34 -1.44 4.87
N PHE A 40 17.44 -2.11 5.21
CA PHE A 40 18.10 -3.03 4.27
C PHE A 40 17.17 -4.18 3.88
N ILE A 41 16.48 -4.80 4.85
CA ILE A 41 15.51 -5.88 4.59
C ILE A 41 14.41 -5.37 3.64
N GLU A 42 13.79 -4.23 3.96
CA GLU A 42 12.65 -3.69 3.23
C GLU A 42 13.02 -3.21 1.82
N THR A 43 14.16 -2.52 1.66
CA THR A 43 14.59 -2.00 0.35
C THR A 43 15.06 -3.08 -0.62
N GLN A 44 15.36 -4.28 -0.14
CA GLN A 44 15.75 -5.43 -0.96
C GLN A 44 14.60 -6.42 -1.16
N ALA A 45 13.35 -5.92 -1.15
CA ALA A 45 12.14 -6.73 -1.31
C ALA A 45 11.99 -7.86 -0.27
N GLY A 46 12.62 -7.70 0.90
CA GLY A 46 12.33 -8.47 2.09
C GLY A 46 11.23 -7.81 2.93
N GLN A 47 10.77 -8.54 3.95
CA GLN A 47 9.72 -8.08 4.86
C GLN A 47 10.12 -8.35 6.30
N ALA A 48 10.23 -7.30 7.12
CA ALA A 48 10.41 -7.42 8.56
C ALA A 48 9.05 -7.67 9.24
N THR A 49 8.65 -8.93 9.38
CA THR A 49 7.32 -9.30 9.90
C THR A 49 7.17 -9.07 11.41
N HIS A 50 8.21 -9.38 12.21
CA HIS A 50 8.21 -9.11 13.65
C HIS A 50 9.46 -8.34 14.05
N VAL A 51 9.27 -7.18 14.65
CA VAL A 51 10.31 -6.24 15.03
C VAL A 51 10.31 -6.12 16.55
N PHE A 52 11.45 -6.47 17.16
CA PHE A 52 11.68 -6.33 18.61
C PHE A 52 12.72 -5.22 18.79
N PRO A 53 12.29 -3.97 19.05
CA PRO A 53 13.15 -2.79 18.96
C PRO A 53 14.48 -2.94 19.70
N GLY A 54 15.58 -2.78 18.97
CA GLY A 54 16.95 -2.87 19.48
C GLY A 54 17.43 -4.26 19.88
N GLN A 55 16.61 -5.32 19.73
CA GLN A 55 16.95 -6.68 20.15
C GLN A 55 17.08 -7.62 18.95
N ALA A 56 16.05 -7.70 18.12
CA ALA A 56 16.00 -8.66 17.01
C ALA A 56 14.90 -8.34 15.99
N ILE A 57 15.00 -8.98 14.83
CA ILE A 57 14.00 -8.94 13.75
C ILE A 57 13.75 -10.36 13.24
N ILE A 58 12.49 -10.76 13.11
CA ILE A 58 12.08 -11.93 12.32
C ILE A 58 11.57 -11.41 10.98
N ALA A 59 12.17 -11.87 9.90
CA ALA A 59 11.92 -11.35 8.56
C ALA A 59 11.85 -12.46 7.52
N LYS A 60 11.29 -12.16 6.35
CA LYS A 60 11.44 -12.94 5.12
C LYS A 60 12.38 -12.18 4.19
N VAL A 61 13.45 -12.83 3.71
CA VAL A 61 14.44 -12.22 2.80
C VAL A 61 14.77 -13.15 1.65
N GLN A 62 15.24 -12.62 0.52
CA GLN A 62 15.79 -13.45 -0.55
C GLN A 62 17.04 -14.20 -0.05
N ALA A 63 17.21 -15.45 -0.49
CA ALA A 63 18.22 -16.35 0.08
C ALA A 63 19.67 -15.88 -0.14
N ASP A 64 19.92 -15.17 -1.24
CA ASP A 64 21.20 -14.58 -1.62
C ASP A 64 21.59 -13.34 -0.77
N LEU A 65 20.61 -12.66 -0.17
CA LEU A 65 20.83 -11.50 0.69
C LEU A 65 21.30 -11.86 2.11
N ILE A 66 21.14 -13.12 2.53
CA ILE A 66 21.40 -13.55 3.91
C ILE A 66 22.87 -13.32 4.30
N GLN A 67 23.81 -13.60 3.40
CA GLN A 67 25.23 -13.39 3.68
C GLN A 67 25.56 -11.89 3.82
N THR A 68 24.90 -11.02 3.04
CA THR A 68 25.05 -9.57 3.17
C THR A 68 24.48 -9.09 4.50
N LEU A 69 23.29 -9.58 4.88
CA LEU A 69 22.63 -9.29 6.15
C LEU A 69 23.51 -9.64 7.36
N GLU A 70 24.18 -10.80 7.33
CA GLU A 70 25.14 -11.22 8.37
C GLU A 70 26.33 -10.26 8.55
N THR A 71 26.65 -9.45 7.53
CA THR A 71 27.79 -8.52 7.56
C THR A 71 27.40 -7.08 7.92
N LEU A 72 26.11 -6.79 8.06
CA LEU A 72 25.66 -5.42 8.35
C LEU A 72 26.12 -4.97 9.75
N PRO A 73 26.53 -3.70 9.90
CA PRO A 73 26.81 -3.13 11.20
C PRO A 73 25.63 -3.29 12.16
N GLY A 74 25.90 -3.81 13.36
CA GLY A 74 24.87 -4.03 14.38
C GLY A 74 24.22 -5.42 14.33
N VAL A 75 24.44 -6.23 13.30
CA VAL A 75 24.00 -7.63 13.30
C VAL A 75 25.02 -8.51 14.03
N ALA A 76 24.56 -9.32 14.98
CA ALA A 76 25.38 -10.34 15.64
C ALA A 76 25.27 -11.70 14.96
N GLN A 77 24.06 -12.12 14.63
CA GLN A 77 23.83 -13.45 14.07
C GLN A 77 22.51 -13.51 13.30
N VAL A 78 22.49 -14.32 12.24
CA VAL A 78 21.29 -14.63 11.47
C VAL A 78 21.04 -16.13 11.52
N PHE A 79 19.82 -16.53 11.86
CA PHE A 79 19.39 -17.93 11.90
C PHE A 79 18.32 -18.19 10.85
N ARG A 80 18.32 -19.41 10.31
CA ARG A 80 17.33 -19.93 9.34
C ARG A 80 16.60 -21.18 9.85
N THR A 81 17.04 -21.69 10.98
CA THR A 81 16.60 -22.95 11.59
C THR A 81 16.38 -22.72 13.08
N PRO A 82 15.75 -23.66 13.80
CA PRO A 82 15.54 -23.49 15.23
C PRO A 82 16.87 -23.28 15.96
N VAL A 83 16.85 -22.36 16.92
CA VAL A 83 18.00 -21.94 17.71
C VAL A 83 18.05 -22.76 18.99
N ASN A 84 19.24 -23.23 19.35
CA ASN A 84 19.47 -23.74 20.70
C ASN A 84 19.47 -22.54 21.66
N LEU A 85 18.47 -22.42 22.54
CA LEU A 85 18.30 -21.26 23.41
C LEU A 85 19.54 -20.98 24.28
N ALA A 86 20.30 -22.01 24.67
CA ALA A 86 21.53 -21.82 25.45
C ALA A 86 22.62 -21.05 24.69
N THR A 87 22.62 -21.09 23.34
CA THR A 87 23.64 -20.39 22.54
C THR A 87 23.38 -18.89 22.42
N VAL A 88 22.15 -18.43 22.71
CA VAL A 88 21.77 -17.02 22.62
C VAL A 88 21.68 -16.32 23.98
N ASP A 89 21.89 -17.04 25.09
CA ASP A 89 21.92 -16.47 26.44
C ASP A 89 22.97 -15.34 26.59
N ILE A 90 24.03 -15.39 25.79
CA ILE A 90 25.07 -14.36 25.73
C ILE A 90 24.54 -12.98 25.29
N TYR A 91 23.40 -12.94 24.61
CA TYR A 91 22.75 -11.71 24.14
C TYR A 91 21.66 -11.20 25.12
N GLY A 92 21.41 -11.92 26.22
CA GLY A 92 20.50 -11.52 27.29
C GLY A 92 19.13 -12.21 27.27
N GLY A 93 18.40 -12.08 28.38
CA GLY A 93 17.12 -12.76 28.60
C GLY A 93 16.06 -12.44 27.54
N LYS A 94 15.95 -11.17 27.10
CA LYS A 94 14.98 -10.78 26.05
C LYS A 94 15.25 -11.49 24.72
N VAL A 95 16.50 -11.54 24.28
CA VAL A 95 16.88 -12.26 23.04
C VAL A 95 16.59 -13.76 23.18
N ARG A 96 16.84 -14.36 24.36
CA ARG A 96 16.44 -15.75 24.62
C ARG A 96 14.93 -15.94 24.48
N GLN A 97 14.11 -15.04 25.02
CA GLN A 97 12.64 -15.10 24.91
C GLN A 97 12.19 -14.98 23.45
N ILE A 98 12.78 -14.06 22.67
CA ILE A 98 12.48 -13.89 21.24
C ILE A 98 12.94 -15.12 20.43
N ALA A 99 14.08 -15.72 20.77
CA ALA A 99 14.53 -16.96 20.12
C ALA A 99 13.57 -18.14 20.37
N SER A 100 12.89 -18.17 21.53
CA SER A 100 11.81 -19.13 21.79
C SER A 100 10.62 -18.91 20.86
N VAL A 101 10.23 -17.65 20.62
CA VAL A 101 9.17 -17.29 19.65
C VAL A 101 9.56 -17.69 18.24
N TRP A 102 10.79 -17.40 17.81
CA TRP A 102 11.30 -17.84 16.52
C TRP A 102 11.15 -19.37 16.37
N ASN A 103 11.58 -20.12 17.37
CA ASN A 103 11.45 -21.57 17.36
C ASN A 103 9.99 -22.03 17.25
N SER A 104 9.04 -21.38 17.93
CA SER A 104 7.62 -21.73 17.83
C SER A 104 7.03 -21.42 16.45
N ILE A 105 7.51 -20.38 15.76
CA ILE A 105 7.05 -20.03 14.42
C ILE A 105 7.55 -21.03 13.36
N ILE A 106 8.85 -21.36 13.37
CA ILE A 106 9.45 -22.16 12.29
C ILE A 106 9.48 -23.67 12.56
N ALA A 107 9.29 -24.07 13.81
CA ALA A 107 9.18 -25.47 14.23
C ALA A 107 8.07 -25.58 15.29
N PRO A 108 6.80 -25.33 14.90
CA PRO A 108 5.69 -25.37 15.84
C PRO A 108 5.64 -26.76 16.52
N PRO A 109 5.32 -26.82 17.81
CA PRO A 109 5.23 -28.08 18.53
C PRO A 109 4.21 -29.01 17.86
N ASP A 110 4.51 -30.32 17.83
CA ASP A 110 3.60 -31.30 17.25
C ASP A 110 2.22 -31.18 17.91
N ALA A 111 1.17 -31.00 17.10
CA ALA A 111 -0.23 -30.88 17.56
C ALA A 111 -0.73 -32.10 18.36
N THR A 112 0.03 -33.21 18.37
CA THR A 112 -0.25 -34.42 19.16
C THR A 112 0.40 -34.43 20.55
N SER A 113 1.34 -33.51 20.81
CA SER A 113 2.10 -33.40 22.08
C SER A 113 1.48 -32.42 23.07
N VAL A 114 0.77 -31.40 22.57
CA VAL A 114 -0.17 -30.61 23.36
C VAL A 114 -1.33 -31.54 23.64
N ALA A 115 -1.54 -31.91 24.91
CA ALA A 115 -2.55 -32.89 25.29
C ALA A 115 -3.83 -32.62 24.50
N SER A 116 -4.25 -33.59 23.69
CA SER A 116 -5.59 -33.65 23.13
C SER A 116 -6.56 -33.87 24.29
N GLN A 117 -6.64 -32.93 25.23
CA GLN A 117 -7.92 -32.60 25.78
C GLN A 117 -8.71 -32.19 24.55
N SER A 118 -9.75 -32.96 24.24
CA SER A 118 -10.79 -32.47 23.36
C SER A 118 -11.15 -31.09 23.90
N VAL A 119 -10.61 -30.04 23.30
CA VAL A 119 -11.13 -28.70 23.49
C VAL A 119 -12.52 -28.85 22.87
N ALA A 120 -13.50 -29.19 23.72
CA ALA A 120 -14.88 -29.14 23.28
C ALA A 120 -15.01 -27.71 22.75
N ASP A 121 -15.40 -27.56 21.49
CA ASP A 121 -15.54 -26.24 20.86
C ASP A 121 -16.27 -25.32 21.84
N HIS A 122 -15.50 -24.51 22.57
CA HIS A 122 -16.03 -23.72 23.66
C HIS A 122 -16.52 -22.45 22.99
N PHE A 123 -17.82 -22.45 22.73
CA PHE A 123 -18.53 -21.28 22.26
C PHE A 123 -18.55 -20.26 23.38
N SER A 124 -18.16 -19.02 23.07
CA SER A 124 -18.66 -17.92 23.86
C SER A 124 -20.18 -17.90 23.74
N GLU A 125 -20.88 -17.79 24.87
CA GLU A 125 -22.34 -17.65 24.90
C GLU A 125 -22.78 -16.18 24.77
N GLU A 126 -21.85 -15.22 24.78
CA GLU A 126 -22.14 -13.78 24.80
C GLU A 126 -21.31 -13.01 23.74
N GLU A 127 -21.76 -11.79 23.36
CA GLU A 127 -21.00 -10.87 22.49
C GLU A 127 -19.82 -10.30 23.27
N HIS A 128 -18.61 -10.50 22.76
CA HIS A 128 -17.37 -10.05 23.41
C HIS A 128 -16.66 -8.94 22.61
N ALA A 129 -17.29 -8.47 21.53
CA ALA A 129 -16.89 -7.31 20.75
C ALA A 129 -17.65 -6.04 21.19
N PHE A 130 -16.99 -5.15 21.92
CA PHE A 130 -17.61 -3.95 22.48
C PHE A 130 -17.33 -2.67 21.68
N ILE A 131 -18.16 -1.64 21.89
CA ILE A 131 -17.88 -0.29 21.40
C ILE A 131 -17.17 0.49 22.52
N ALA A 132 -16.02 1.09 22.20
CA ALA A 132 -15.29 1.90 23.17
C ALA A 132 -16.13 3.15 23.55
N PRO A 133 -16.33 3.42 24.86
CA PRO A 133 -17.22 4.48 25.33
C PRO A 133 -16.63 5.89 25.18
N ASP A 134 -15.35 6.00 24.80
CA ASP A 134 -14.63 7.26 24.64
C ASP A 134 -14.61 7.78 23.19
N LEU A 135 -15.19 7.03 22.25
CA LEU A 135 -15.28 7.44 20.86
C LEU A 135 -16.18 8.71 20.74
N PRO A 136 -15.77 9.69 19.92
CA PRO A 136 -16.63 10.82 19.62
C PRO A 136 -17.93 10.35 18.97
N PRO A 137 -19.05 11.07 19.15
CA PRO A 137 -20.29 10.75 18.46
C PRO A 137 -20.07 10.64 16.95
N THR A 138 -20.55 9.56 16.35
CA THR A 138 -20.48 9.36 14.89
C THR A 138 -21.07 10.57 14.18
N GLY A 139 -20.25 11.32 13.45
CA GLY A 139 -20.64 12.54 12.74
C GLY A 139 -20.12 13.85 13.32
N ASP A 140 -19.41 13.85 14.45
CA ASP A 140 -18.70 15.04 14.92
C ASP A 140 -17.37 15.20 14.19
N LYS A 141 -17.44 15.63 12.93
CA LYS A 141 -16.30 15.93 12.03
C LYS A 141 -15.36 17.04 12.56
N SER A 142 -15.52 17.48 13.80
CA SER A 142 -15.03 18.77 14.30
C SER A 142 -13.91 18.72 15.34
N LEU A 143 -13.44 17.52 15.74
CA LEU A 143 -12.35 17.39 16.73
C LEU A 143 -11.13 16.55 16.28
N ALA A 144 -11.09 16.04 15.05
CA ALA A 144 -9.85 15.69 14.36
C ALA A 144 -9.48 16.87 13.45
N ALA A 145 -8.19 17.23 13.37
CA ALA A 145 -7.72 18.34 12.55
C ALA A 145 -8.37 18.29 11.16
N ALA A 146 -9.17 19.31 10.83
CA ALA A 146 -10.12 19.33 9.71
C ALA A 146 -9.50 19.27 8.29
N ASN A 147 -8.26 18.78 8.12
CA ASN A 147 -7.57 18.60 6.84
C ASN A 147 -6.57 17.42 6.83
N SER A 148 -6.50 16.57 7.87
CA SER A 148 -5.54 15.45 7.87
C SER A 148 -6.15 14.20 7.26
N VAL A 149 -5.50 13.66 6.23
CA VAL A 149 -5.84 12.37 5.60
C VAL A 149 -5.14 11.18 6.28
N THR A 150 -4.30 11.44 7.28
CA THR A 150 -3.65 10.40 8.10
C THR A 150 -4.47 10.08 9.34
N PRO A 151 -4.33 8.86 9.92
CA PRO A 151 -5.01 8.48 11.15
C PRO A 151 -4.78 9.47 12.31
N GLY A 152 -5.87 9.87 12.96
CA GLY A 152 -5.87 10.72 14.15
C GLY A 152 -5.77 9.94 15.47
N TYR A 153 -6.03 10.65 16.58
CA TYR A 153 -5.91 10.11 17.94
C TYR A 153 -6.79 8.90 18.24
N TYR A 154 -8.04 8.91 17.76
CA TYR A 154 -9.00 7.82 17.97
C TYR A 154 -8.88 6.69 16.94
N GLN A 155 -8.15 6.92 15.85
CA GLN A 155 -8.00 6.00 14.73
C GLN A 155 -6.73 5.18 14.92
N THR A 156 -6.81 4.19 15.82
CA THR A 156 -5.68 3.35 16.24
C THR A 156 -5.59 2.05 15.43
N SER A 157 -6.68 1.62 14.78
CA SER A 157 -6.76 0.39 13.98
C SER A 157 -8.01 0.39 13.07
N GLU A 158 -7.93 1.08 11.92
CA GLU A 158 -9.06 1.27 11.01
C GLU A 158 -9.26 0.11 10.03
N PHE A 159 -8.16 -0.44 9.54
CA PHE A 159 -8.07 -1.59 8.63
C PHE A 159 -6.73 -2.29 8.84
N MET A 160 -6.69 -3.61 8.65
CA MET A 160 -5.56 -4.46 9.03
C MET A 160 -4.52 -4.54 7.91
N ALA A 161 -3.78 -3.46 7.67
CA ALA A 161 -2.66 -3.44 6.73
C ALA A 161 -1.54 -2.51 7.21
N GLY A 162 -0.33 -2.74 6.71
CA GLY A 162 0.86 -1.97 7.08
C GLY A 162 1.45 -2.34 8.44
N THR A 163 2.05 -1.37 9.10
CA THR A 163 2.81 -1.55 10.34
C THR A 163 1.93 -1.35 11.58
N VAL A 164 2.02 -2.26 12.55
CA VAL A 164 1.19 -2.27 13.75
C VAL A 164 2.08 -2.39 14.99
N THR A 165 2.02 -1.42 15.90
CA THR A 165 2.62 -1.62 17.22
C THR A 165 1.66 -2.39 18.14
N VAL A 166 2.18 -3.41 18.83
CA VAL A 166 1.44 -4.22 19.80
C VAL A 166 2.07 -4.04 21.19
N GLY A 167 1.38 -3.33 22.07
CA GLY A 167 1.76 -3.25 23.48
C GLY A 167 1.29 -4.50 24.22
N ILE A 168 2.21 -5.33 24.74
CA ILE A 168 1.84 -6.53 25.50
C ILE A 168 1.99 -6.24 26.98
N VAL A 169 0.87 -6.17 27.69
CA VAL A 169 0.81 -5.84 29.12
C VAL A 169 0.30 -7.03 29.91
N LEU A 170 1.16 -7.59 30.74
CA LEU A 170 0.73 -8.46 31.84
C LEU A 170 0.48 -7.59 33.07
N VAL A 171 -0.51 -7.96 33.89
CA VAL A 171 -0.78 -7.27 35.16
C VAL A 171 -0.55 -8.20 36.34
N GLU A 172 -0.10 -7.64 37.46
CA GLU A 172 0.24 -8.36 38.69
C GLU A 172 -0.43 -7.70 39.90
N SER A 173 -1.23 -8.47 40.62
CA SER A 173 -1.80 -8.03 41.90
C SER A 173 -0.69 -7.89 42.95
N ASN A 174 -0.79 -6.88 43.80
CA ASN A 174 0.15 -6.69 44.91
C ASN A 174 -0.47 -6.94 46.29
N GLY A 175 -1.71 -7.44 46.33
CA GLY A 175 -2.41 -7.69 47.59
C GLY A 175 -2.97 -6.44 48.28
N GLY A 176 -2.95 -5.27 47.62
CA GLY A 176 -3.26 -3.98 48.25
C GLY A 176 -4.75 -3.75 48.57
N THR A 177 -5.63 -4.20 47.68
CA THR A 177 -7.10 -4.11 47.81
C THR A 177 -7.71 -5.51 47.91
N ASP A 178 -7.39 -6.39 46.96
CA ASP A 178 -7.77 -7.81 46.99
C ASP A 178 -6.55 -8.66 47.35
N PRO A 179 -6.72 -9.84 47.96
CA PRO A 179 -5.60 -10.78 48.13
C PRO A 179 -4.99 -11.15 46.77
N SER A 180 -3.66 -11.15 46.68
CA SER A 180 -2.96 -11.78 45.54
C SER A 180 -3.21 -13.28 45.60
N SER A 181 -3.83 -13.84 44.56
CA SER A 181 -4.05 -15.27 44.41
C SER A 181 -3.40 -15.85 43.16
N GLU A 182 -3.19 -15.02 42.14
CA GLU A 182 -2.50 -15.38 40.91
C GLU A 182 -1.12 -14.72 40.92
N ASP A 183 -0.08 -15.45 40.48
CA ASP A 183 1.30 -14.98 40.47
C ASP A 183 2.02 -15.51 39.22
N TRP A 184 2.46 -14.61 38.34
CA TRP A 184 3.08 -15.03 37.08
C TRP A 184 4.43 -15.72 37.26
N THR A 185 4.55 -16.96 36.76
CA THR A 185 5.84 -17.64 36.59
C THR A 185 6.56 -17.21 35.31
N ALA A 186 7.86 -17.52 35.21
CA ALA A 186 8.64 -17.23 34.01
C ALA A 186 8.17 -18.02 32.78
N ASP A 187 7.69 -19.26 32.98
CA ASP A 187 7.23 -20.13 31.90
C ASP A 187 5.87 -19.64 31.34
N GLU A 188 4.98 -19.16 32.21
CA GLU A 188 3.68 -18.58 31.79
C GLU A 188 3.89 -17.31 30.98
N LYS A 189 4.76 -16.40 31.43
CA LYS A 189 5.12 -15.18 30.69
C LYS A 189 5.68 -15.51 29.30
N GLN A 190 6.53 -16.53 29.21
CA GLN A 190 7.09 -16.97 27.94
C GLN A 190 6.02 -17.59 27.02
N LEU A 191 5.11 -18.38 27.57
CA LEU A 191 4.03 -18.99 26.80
C LEU A 191 3.12 -17.90 26.23
N VAL A 192 2.63 -16.96 27.04
CA VAL A 192 1.81 -15.83 26.58
C VAL A 192 2.49 -15.06 25.45
N PHE A 193 3.78 -14.76 25.61
CA PHE A 193 4.53 -14.06 24.57
C PHE A 193 4.63 -14.87 23.25
N ASN A 194 4.89 -16.17 23.32
CA ASN A 194 4.90 -17.04 22.14
C ASN A 194 3.56 -17.04 21.42
N GLU A 195 2.47 -17.21 22.17
CA GLU A 195 1.11 -17.34 21.64
C GLU A 195 0.62 -16.05 20.98
N ILE A 196 0.85 -14.90 21.62
CA ILE A 196 0.52 -13.59 21.03
C ILE A 196 1.30 -13.37 19.74
N VAL A 197 2.60 -13.65 19.70
CA VAL A 197 3.38 -13.45 18.46
C VAL A 197 2.97 -14.45 17.37
N ASN A 198 2.65 -15.70 17.71
CA ASN A 198 2.10 -16.68 16.77
C ASN A 198 0.76 -16.22 16.17
N ALA A 199 -0.12 -15.59 16.95
CA ALA A 199 -1.36 -15.01 16.44
C ALA A 199 -1.11 -13.88 15.43
N MET A 200 -0.16 -12.98 15.72
CA MET A 200 0.24 -11.93 14.78
C MET A 200 0.86 -12.54 13.51
N ASN A 201 1.71 -13.57 13.66
CA ASN A 201 2.32 -14.28 12.54
C ASN A 201 1.23 -14.96 11.67
N TRP A 202 0.19 -15.53 12.28
CA TRP A 202 -0.93 -16.12 11.57
C TRP A 202 -1.61 -15.10 10.64
N TRP A 203 -1.87 -13.88 11.13
CA TRP A 203 -2.44 -12.80 10.33
C TRP A 203 -1.51 -12.36 9.19
N ALA A 204 -0.22 -12.19 9.45
CA ALA A 204 0.76 -11.82 8.42
C ALA A 204 0.92 -12.89 7.32
N GLU A 205 0.83 -14.18 7.66
CA GLU A 205 0.89 -15.27 6.69
C GLU A 205 -0.40 -15.46 5.89
N LEU A 206 -1.53 -15.04 6.44
CA LEU A 206 -2.84 -15.28 5.84
C LEU A 206 -3.03 -14.46 4.55
N GLU A 207 -2.52 -13.23 4.52
CA GLU A 207 -2.68 -12.32 3.40
C GLU A 207 -1.45 -11.41 3.22
N PRO A 208 -0.45 -11.84 2.44
CA PRO A 208 0.78 -11.09 2.23
C PRO A 208 0.59 -9.70 1.60
N ARG A 209 -0.51 -9.47 0.86
CA ARG A 209 -0.82 -8.16 0.26
C ARG A 209 -1.09 -7.08 1.30
N ALA A 210 -1.52 -7.47 2.51
CA ALA A 210 -1.71 -6.54 3.62
C ALA A 210 -0.39 -5.96 4.14
N ASN A 211 0.75 -6.57 3.75
CA ASN A 211 2.10 -6.18 4.14
C ASN A 211 2.25 -5.93 5.65
N LEU A 212 1.71 -6.85 6.46
CA LEU A 212 1.71 -6.70 7.92
C LEU A 212 3.11 -6.82 8.50
N SER A 213 3.46 -5.85 9.34
CA SER A 213 4.66 -5.83 10.17
C SER A 213 4.29 -5.44 11.60
N PHE A 214 4.74 -6.22 12.58
CA PHE A 214 4.41 -6.03 13.98
C PHE A 214 5.62 -5.57 14.78
N VAL A 215 5.48 -4.44 15.47
CA VAL A 215 6.48 -3.92 16.41
C VAL A 215 5.98 -4.18 17.83
N TYR A 216 6.80 -4.73 18.72
CA TYR A 216 6.36 -5.11 20.07
C TYR A 216 6.91 -4.19 21.14
N ASP A 217 6.02 -3.72 22.02
CA ASP A 217 6.41 -3.09 23.28
C ASP A 217 6.20 -4.07 24.45
N ASP A 218 7.21 -4.17 25.32
CA ASP A 218 7.35 -5.23 26.33
C ASP A 218 7.03 -4.75 27.74
N HIS A 219 5.84 -5.14 28.20
CA HIS A 219 5.44 -5.14 29.60
C HIS A 219 4.99 -6.53 30.07
N PHE A 220 5.53 -7.59 29.44
CA PHE A 220 5.31 -8.98 29.85
C PHE A 220 6.50 -9.54 30.64
N THR A 221 7.71 -9.04 30.41
CA THR A 221 8.89 -9.42 31.19
C THR A 221 8.74 -8.98 32.65
N ASN A 222 8.25 -7.75 32.86
CA ASN A 222 7.94 -7.18 34.17
C ASN A 222 6.46 -6.75 34.16
N PRO A 223 5.53 -7.61 34.61
CA PRO A 223 4.12 -7.28 34.70
C PRO A 223 3.87 -5.96 35.46
N LEU A 224 2.88 -5.20 35.02
CA LEU A 224 2.53 -3.91 35.60
C LEU A 224 1.67 -4.10 36.86
N PRO A 225 1.91 -3.30 37.92
CA PRO A 225 1.26 -3.51 39.20
C PRO A 225 -0.20 -3.05 39.20
N THR A 226 -1.04 -3.78 39.92
CA THR A 226 -2.41 -3.41 40.28
C THR A 226 -2.66 -3.71 41.75
N THR A 227 -3.59 -2.98 42.38
CA THR A 227 -3.98 -3.25 43.77
C THR A 227 -5.08 -4.32 43.90
N ILE A 228 -5.77 -4.65 42.81
CA ILE A 228 -6.84 -5.66 42.77
C ILE A 228 -6.37 -6.90 42.02
N GLU A 229 -6.97 -8.04 42.37
CA GLU A 229 -6.79 -9.33 41.71
C GLU A 229 -7.83 -9.47 40.59
N PRO A 230 -7.47 -9.18 39.32
CA PRO A 230 -8.46 -8.92 38.28
C PRO A 230 -9.40 -10.10 38.01
N ILE A 231 -8.89 -11.34 38.06
CA ILE A 231 -9.66 -12.54 37.74
C ILE A 231 -10.84 -12.75 38.71
N THR A 232 -10.70 -12.31 39.96
CA THR A 232 -11.74 -12.43 40.99
C THR A 232 -12.87 -11.42 40.87
N ARG A 233 -12.79 -10.51 39.89
CA ARG A 233 -13.71 -9.39 39.66
C ARG A 233 -14.50 -9.57 38.35
N PRO A 234 -15.63 -8.87 38.18
CA PRO A 234 -16.32 -8.82 36.88
C PRO A 234 -15.49 -8.04 35.86
N TYR A 235 -15.65 -8.31 34.56
CA TYR A 235 -14.85 -7.66 33.52
C TYR A 235 -14.96 -6.12 33.57
N ALA A 236 -16.12 -5.60 33.96
CA ALA A 236 -16.39 -4.16 34.06
C ALA A 236 -15.49 -3.43 35.09
N ASP A 237 -14.87 -4.15 36.03
CA ASP A 237 -13.89 -3.62 36.98
C ASP A 237 -12.51 -3.38 36.34
N GLN A 238 -12.33 -3.67 35.05
CA GLN A 238 -11.12 -3.34 34.27
C GLN A 238 -10.66 -1.88 34.36
N GLN A 239 -11.60 -0.97 34.60
CA GLN A 239 -11.30 0.44 34.80
C GLN A 239 -10.32 0.70 35.95
N TYR A 240 -10.22 -0.19 36.94
CA TYR A 240 -9.32 -0.03 38.08
C TYR A 240 -7.91 -0.53 37.76
N TRP A 241 -7.77 -1.79 37.32
CA TRP A 241 -6.45 -2.38 37.09
C TRP A 241 -5.79 -1.87 35.81
N ILE A 242 -6.53 -1.57 34.74
CA ILE A 242 -5.97 -0.90 33.53
C ILE A 242 -5.45 0.49 33.91
N LYS A 243 -6.19 1.21 34.76
CA LYS A 243 -5.79 2.55 35.21
C LYS A 243 -4.51 2.50 36.04
N ASP A 244 -4.37 1.52 36.94
CA ASP A 244 -3.17 1.30 37.74
C ASP A 244 -1.97 0.96 36.83
N ALA A 245 -2.14 0.00 35.91
CA ALA A 245 -1.12 -0.42 34.97
C ALA A 245 -0.63 0.75 34.08
N MET A 246 -1.56 1.46 33.42
CA MET A 246 -1.22 2.62 32.59
C MET A 246 -0.66 3.77 33.43
N GLY A 247 -1.10 3.92 34.69
CA GLY A 247 -0.55 4.89 35.62
C GLY A 247 0.91 4.62 35.99
N ALA A 248 1.30 3.34 36.10
CA ALA A 248 2.68 2.94 36.33
C ALA A 248 3.62 3.30 35.15
N LEU A 249 3.07 3.38 33.93
CA LEU A 249 3.78 3.87 32.73
C LEU A 249 3.77 5.39 32.59
N GLY A 250 3.05 6.12 33.46
CA GLY A 250 2.98 7.58 33.45
C GLY A 250 1.75 8.15 32.75
N TYR A 251 0.84 7.32 32.22
CA TYR A 251 -0.39 7.78 31.57
C TYR A 251 -1.46 8.08 32.60
N SER A 252 -1.76 9.37 32.79
CA SER A 252 -2.59 9.84 33.91
C SER A 252 -3.96 10.41 33.52
N SER A 253 -4.37 10.32 32.26
CA SER A 253 -5.69 10.77 31.78
C SER A 253 -6.85 10.26 32.65
N SER A 254 -7.96 10.99 32.70
CA SER A 254 -9.07 10.68 33.62
C SER A 254 -9.77 9.36 33.28
N SER A 255 -10.03 9.14 31.99
CA SER A 255 -10.55 7.89 31.44
C SER A 255 -9.41 6.90 31.21
N TYR A 256 -9.60 5.64 31.60
CA TYR A 256 -8.62 4.59 31.34
C TYR A 256 -8.51 4.28 29.84
N PHE A 257 -9.59 4.42 29.04
CA PHE A 257 -9.50 4.34 27.58
C PHE A 257 -8.56 5.39 27.00
N ASN A 258 -8.66 6.64 27.46
CA ASN A 258 -7.76 7.70 27.02
C ASN A 258 -6.31 7.40 27.43
N ARG A 259 -6.07 6.81 28.62
CA ARG A 259 -4.70 6.40 29.00
C ARG A 259 -4.13 5.37 28.03
N VAL A 260 -4.93 4.39 27.61
CA VAL A 260 -4.49 3.39 26.63
C VAL A 260 -4.31 4.00 25.23
N ARG A 261 -5.17 4.96 24.82
CA ARG A 261 -4.97 5.70 23.56
C ARG A 261 -3.73 6.58 23.59
N ASP A 262 -3.47 7.27 24.70
CA ASP A 262 -2.25 8.06 24.90
C ASP A 262 -1.02 7.15 24.72
N TYR A 263 -1.02 5.99 25.38
CA TYR A 263 0.01 4.98 25.23
C TYR A 263 0.15 4.47 23.79
N ASN A 264 -0.94 4.03 23.15
CA ASN A 264 -0.89 3.54 21.77
C ASN A 264 -0.40 4.62 20.78
N ASN A 265 -0.81 5.88 20.96
CA ASN A 265 -0.35 6.97 20.09
C ASN A 265 1.12 7.32 20.31
N ASP A 266 1.60 7.27 21.57
CA ASP A 266 3.03 7.43 21.89
C ASP A 266 3.85 6.30 21.26
N LEU A 267 3.37 5.06 21.34
CA LEU A 267 3.99 3.90 20.68
C LEU A 267 4.05 4.10 19.16
N ARG A 268 2.94 4.52 18.55
CA ARG A 268 2.85 4.80 17.11
C ARG A 268 3.86 5.87 16.69
N ALA A 269 4.00 6.94 17.45
CA ALA A 269 4.97 7.99 17.20
C ALA A 269 6.42 7.53 17.43
N THR A 270 6.65 6.73 18.46
CA THR A 270 7.98 6.22 18.84
C THR A 270 8.54 5.26 17.80
N TYR A 271 7.70 4.35 17.29
CA TYR A 271 8.10 3.32 16.34
C TYR A 271 7.72 3.63 14.89
N ASN A 272 7.09 4.79 14.63
CA ASN A 272 6.63 5.23 13.32
C ASN A 272 5.77 4.15 12.63
N THR A 273 4.80 3.61 13.35
CA THR A 273 3.85 2.63 12.80
C THR A 273 2.57 3.30 12.30
N ASP A 274 1.77 2.57 11.53
CA ASP A 274 0.49 3.04 11.02
C ASP A 274 -0.61 2.92 12.09
N TRP A 275 -0.57 1.79 12.80
CA TRP A 275 -1.54 1.39 13.81
C TRP A 275 -0.86 1.07 15.14
N ALA A 276 -1.65 1.07 16.21
CA ALA A 276 -1.20 0.61 17.51
C ALA A 276 -2.36 0.12 18.37
N PHE A 277 -2.21 -1.00 19.06
CA PHE A 277 -3.16 -1.46 20.06
C PHE A 277 -2.46 -2.14 21.25
N THR A 278 -3.17 -2.26 22.36
CA THR A 278 -2.66 -2.94 23.56
C THR A 278 -3.39 -4.25 23.80
N ILE A 279 -2.66 -5.28 24.21
CA ILE A 279 -3.18 -6.54 24.71
C ILE A 279 -2.92 -6.57 26.22
N PHE A 280 -3.98 -6.69 27.01
CA PHE A 280 -3.87 -6.99 28.42
C PHE A 280 -4.08 -8.47 28.66
N VAL A 281 -3.20 -9.09 29.44
CA VAL A 281 -3.41 -10.47 29.91
C VAL A 281 -3.45 -10.50 31.42
N VAL A 282 -4.50 -11.13 31.94
CA VAL A 282 -4.77 -11.36 33.35
C VAL A 282 -4.38 -12.79 33.69
N ASP A 283 -3.59 -12.98 34.74
CA ASP A 283 -3.28 -14.33 35.22
C ASP A 283 -4.56 -14.98 35.76
N SER A 284 -4.72 -16.27 35.45
CA SER A 284 -5.83 -17.12 35.86
C SER A 284 -5.36 -18.54 36.10
N SER A 285 -4.05 -18.77 36.24
CA SER A 285 -3.41 -20.08 36.31
C SER A 285 -3.89 -20.93 37.48
N THR A 286 -4.32 -20.30 38.58
CA THR A 286 -4.90 -20.95 39.76
C THR A 286 -6.42 -20.86 39.84
N ASP A 287 -7.04 -20.11 38.92
CA ASP A 287 -8.49 -19.97 38.83
C ASP A 287 -9.14 -21.23 38.23
N SER A 288 -10.29 -21.61 38.79
CA SER A 288 -10.89 -22.92 38.52
C SER A 288 -11.60 -23.03 37.18
N ASP A 289 -12.05 -21.93 36.60
CA ASP A 289 -12.76 -21.90 35.32
C ASP A 289 -12.10 -21.01 34.26
N ASN A 290 -11.04 -20.28 34.64
CA ASN A 290 -10.28 -19.34 33.83
C ASN A 290 -11.16 -18.21 33.27
N ARG A 291 -12.05 -17.67 34.11
CA ARG A 291 -12.95 -16.57 33.75
C ARG A 291 -12.93 -15.49 34.82
N PHE A 292 -13.24 -14.27 34.39
CA PHE A 292 -13.72 -13.22 35.30
C PHE A 292 -14.97 -13.71 36.03
N SER A 293 -15.28 -13.12 37.19
CA SER A 293 -16.39 -13.56 38.05
C SER A 293 -17.79 -13.48 37.40
N ASP A 294 -17.93 -12.77 36.28
CA ASP A 294 -19.13 -12.65 35.45
C ASP A 294 -19.10 -13.48 34.16
N GLY A 295 -18.08 -14.32 33.99
CA GLY A 295 -18.00 -15.33 32.93
C GLY A 295 -17.21 -14.94 31.69
N TYR A 296 -16.78 -13.68 31.57
CA TYR A 296 -15.90 -13.24 30.48
C TYR A 296 -14.50 -13.86 30.62
N PHE A 297 -13.79 -14.04 29.52
CA PHE A 297 -12.42 -14.57 29.54
C PHE A 297 -11.53 -13.97 28.45
N ALA A 298 -12.12 -13.51 27.35
CA ALA A 298 -11.49 -12.73 26.31
C ALA A 298 -12.54 -11.76 25.73
N TYR A 299 -12.12 -10.55 25.40
CA TYR A 299 -12.95 -9.54 24.76
C TYR A 299 -12.09 -8.43 24.15
N ALA A 300 -12.67 -7.70 23.21
CA ALA A 300 -12.00 -6.61 22.51
C ALA A 300 -12.95 -5.44 22.26
N TYR A 301 -12.35 -4.26 22.04
CA TYR A 301 -13.08 -3.09 21.60
C TYR A 301 -12.93 -2.91 20.08
N LEU A 302 -14.05 -2.78 19.38
CA LEU A 302 -14.10 -2.62 17.93
C LEU A 302 -13.34 -1.36 17.49
N GLY A 303 -12.25 -1.53 16.74
CA GLY A 303 -11.36 -0.41 16.36
C GLY A 303 -10.36 -0.02 17.45
N GLY A 304 -10.17 -0.87 18.45
CA GLY A 304 -9.32 -0.62 19.60
C GLY A 304 -10.00 0.24 20.69
N PRO A 305 -9.23 0.65 21.72
CA PRO A 305 -7.76 0.70 21.73
C PRO A 305 -7.07 -0.54 22.29
N PHE A 306 -7.81 -1.50 22.84
CA PHE A 306 -7.23 -2.70 23.42
C PHE A 306 -8.17 -3.91 23.39
N MET A 307 -7.58 -5.06 23.70
CA MET A 307 -8.24 -6.32 24.00
C MET A 307 -7.73 -6.86 25.33
N VAL A 308 -8.51 -7.74 25.96
CA VAL A 308 -8.18 -8.40 27.22
C VAL A 308 -8.34 -9.90 27.05
N MET A 309 -7.41 -10.67 27.59
CA MET A 309 -7.50 -12.12 27.70
C MET A 309 -7.13 -12.58 29.11
N THR A 310 -7.71 -13.67 29.56
CA THR A 310 -7.26 -14.42 30.73
C THR A 310 -6.21 -15.44 30.31
N TYR A 311 -5.31 -15.83 31.21
CA TYR A 311 -4.23 -16.76 30.88
C TYR A 311 -4.74 -18.11 30.36
N GLY A 312 -5.72 -18.71 31.04
CA GLY A 312 -6.26 -20.02 30.66
C GLY A 312 -7.43 -19.99 29.66
N ASN A 313 -7.92 -18.82 29.28
CA ASN A 313 -8.92 -18.61 28.22
C ASN A 313 -10.11 -19.58 28.26
N ASN A 314 -10.79 -19.72 29.42
CA ASN A 314 -12.02 -20.51 29.54
C ASN A 314 -11.95 -21.91 28.86
N GLY A 315 -10.99 -22.74 29.28
CA GLY A 315 -10.89 -24.12 28.79
C GLY A 315 -10.28 -24.28 27.40
N TYR A 316 -9.97 -23.20 26.67
CA TYR A 316 -9.00 -23.26 25.57
C TYR A 316 -7.64 -23.70 26.13
N GLY A 317 -7.26 -23.15 27.28
CA GLY A 317 -5.94 -23.30 27.85
C GLY A 317 -4.94 -22.33 27.21
N PRO A 318 -3.79 -22.11 27.88
CA PRO A 318 -2.82 -21.11 27.46
C PRO A 318 -2.12 -21.45 26.14
N TYR A 319 -2.08 -22.71 25.72
CA TYR A 319 -1.47 -23.19 24.46
C TYR A 319 -2.32 -22.94 23.20
N TYR A 320 -3.52 -22.39 23.35
CA TYR A 320 -4.38 -21.98 22.25
C TYR A 320 -4.75 -20.50 22.38
N MET A 321 -3.96 -19.75 23.15
CA MET A 321 -4.11 -18.31 23.27
C MET A 321 -3.86 -17.64 21.92
N ASP A 322 -3.05 -18.24 21.04
CA ASP A 322 -2.85 -17.75 19.68
C ASP A 322 -4.16 -17.66 18.86
N ALA A 323 -5.03 -18.68 18.94
CA ALA A 323 -6.33 -18.70 18.30
C ALA A 323 -7.28 -17.64 18.87
N VAL A 324 -7.29 -17.48 20.20
CA VAL A 324 -8.09 -16.45 20.88
C VAL A 324 -7.57 -15.06 20.52
N ALA A 325 -6.26 -14.84 20.57
CA ALA A 325 -5.65 -13.57 20.21
C ALA A 325 -5.87 -13.21 18.75
N ALA A 326 -5.84 -14.18 17.83
CA ALA A 326 -6.16 -13.96 16.43
C ALA A 326 -7.63 -13.53 16.24
N HIS A 327 -8.56 -14.17 16.94
CA HIS A 327 -9.98 -13.80 16.95
C HIS A 327 -10.19 -12.37 17.48
N GLU A 328 -9.66 -12.06 18.66
CA GLU A 328 -9.80 -10.75 19.29
C GLU A 328 -9.13 -9.63 18.49
N MET A 329 -8.00 -9.91 17.82
CA MET A 329 -7.39 -8.96 16.89
C MET A 329 -8.30 -8.66 15.69
N GLY A 330 -9.14 -9.60 15.26
CA GLY A 330 -10.19 -9.34 14.27
C GLY A 330 -11.09 -8.19 14.71
N HIS A 331 -11.53 -8.18 15.97
CA HIS A 331 -12.32 -7.08 16.55
C HIS A 331 -11.51 -5.79 16.69
N ILE A 332 -10.23 -5.84 17.05
CA ILE A 332 -9.35 -4.65 17.04
C ILE A 332 -9.41 -3.95 15.68
N PHE A 333 -9.56 -4.70 14.59
CA PHE A 333 -9.77 -4.18 13.23
C PHE A 333 -11.22 -4.31 12.74
N HIS A 334 -12.18 -4.15 13.65
CA HIS A 334 -13.62 -4.02 13.41
C HIS A 334 -14.39 -5.25 12.92
N ALA A 335 -13.79 -6.43 12.77
CA ALA A 335 -14.57 -7.62 12.46
C ALA A 335 -15.64 -7.88 13.54
N LEU A 336 -16.81 -8.37 13.13
CA LEU A 336 -17.88 -8.75 14.04
C LEU A 336 -17.81 -10.24 14.33
N ASP A 337 -18.34 -10.63 15.49
CA ASP A 337 -18.56 -12.03 15.80
C ASP A 337 -19.51 -12.71 14.81
N GLN A 338 -19.28 -13.99 14.58
CA GLN A 338 -20.08 -14.81 13.66
C GLN A 338 -20.62 -16.10 14.27
N TYR A 339 -20.30 -16.40 15.53
CA TYR A 339 -20.92 -17.53 16.23
C TYR A 339 -22.35 -17.17 16.69
N SER A 340 -23.19 -18.20 16.83
CA SER A 340 -24.63 -18.00 17.08
C SER A 340 -24.92 -17.25 18.39
N GLY A 341 -24.12 -17.51 19.43
CA GLY A 341 -24.22 -16.89 20.76
C GLY A 341 -24.00 -15.37 20.78
N ALA A 342 -23.27 -14.82 19.81
CA ALA A 342 -23.02 -13.37 19.74
C ALA A 342 -24.22 -12.56 19.24
N LEU A 343 -25.28 -13.23 18.75
CA LEU A 343 -26.53 -12.61 18.28
C LEU A 343 -26.33 -11.53 17.19
N GLN A 344 -25.29 -11.68 16.36
CA GLN A 344 -24.93 -10.73 15.32
C GLN A 344 -25.75 -10.93 14.05
N ALA A 345 -26.63 -9.99 13.70
CA ALA A 345 -27.45 -10.10 12.50
C ALA A 345 -26.62 -10.09 11.21
N CYS A 346 -27.10 -10.80 10.18
CA CYS A 346 -26.44 -10.89 8.88
C CYS A 346 -26.18 -9.54 8.21
N ASP A 347 -27.05 -8.56 8.43
CA ASP A 347 -27.01 -7.22 7.84
C ASP A 347 -26.33 -6.18 8.74
N ARG A 348 -25.84 -6.57 9.93
CA ARG A 348 -25.00 -5.67 10.76
C ARG A 348 -23.72 -5.36 9.99
N LYS A 349 -23.40 -4.09 9.86
CA LYS A 349 -22.22 -3.59 9.15
C LYS A 349 -21.13 -3.17 10.11
N SER A 350 -19.88 -3.35 9.70
CA SER A 350 -18.70 -2.91 10.46
C SER A 350 -17.51 -2.65 9.54
N GLY A 351 -16.44 -2.08 10.13
CA GLY A 351 -15.18 -1.82 9.43
C GLY A 351 -15.15 -0.53 8.63
N TYR A 352 -13.94 -0.16 8.20
CA TYR A 352 -13.69 1.00 7.34
C TYR A 352 -14.55 0.98 6.07
N LEU A 353 -14.77 -0.22 5.51
CA LEU A 353 -15.55 -0.45 4.29
C LEU A 353 -17.05 -0.69 4.55
N ASN A 354 -17.49 -0.65 5.82
CA ASN A 354 -18.90 -0.80 6.23
C ASN A 354 -19.57 -2.08 5.67
N VAL A 355 -18.92 -3.22 5.88
CA VAL A 355 -19.29 -4.54 5.30
C VAL A 355 -20.24 -5.30 6.21
N GLU A 356 -21.29 -5.89 5.62
CA GLU A 356 -22.28 -6.73 6.31
C GLU A 356 -21.68 -8.03 6.87
N ASN A 357 -22.32 -8.62 7.88
CA ASN A 357 -21.86 -9.84 8.56
C ASN A 357 -22.54 -11.13 8.03
N GLN A 358 -22.54 -11.32 6.71
CA GLN A 358 -23.33 -12.36 6.04
C GLN A 358 -22.76 -13.80 6.16
N ASN A 359 -21.78 -14.03 7.04
CA ASN A 359 -21.34 -15.37 7.47
C ASN A 359 -21.77 -15.72 8.92
N SER A 360 -22.55 -14.84 9.56
CA SER A 360 -23.06 -15.06 10.91
C SER A 360 -23.89 -16.34 11.01
N GLN A 361 -23.70 -17.08 12.10
CA GLN A 361 -24.54 -18.22 12.48
C GLN A 361 -25.85 -17.76 13.16
N TYR A 362 -25.99 -16.47 13.45
CA TYR A 362 -27.22 -15.88 13.94
C TYR A 362 -28.08 -15.41 12.75
N GLY A 363 -28.93 -16.31 12.27
CA GLY A 363 -29.88 -16.05 11.17
C GLY A 363 -29.64 -16.92 9.94
N THR A 364 -30.27 -16.53 8.82
CA THR A 364 -30.09 -17.17 7.51
C THR A 364 -29.29 -16.25 6.61
N CYS A 365 -27.97 -16.25 6.79
CA CYS A 365 -27.08 -15.37 6.05
C CYS A 365 -26.67 -15.94 4.69
N ALA A 366 -26.02 -15.13 3.86
CA ALA A 366 -25.66 -15.51 2.49
C ALA A 366 -24.69 -16.70 2.41
N ILE A 367 -23.76 -16.82 3.38
CA ILE A 367 -22.78 -17.91 3.41
C ILE A 367 -22.67 -18.54 4.82
N ASN A 368 -22.11 -19.75 4.87
CA ASN A 368 -21.84 -20.47 6.10
C ASN A 368 -20.53 -21.27 5.96
N THR A 369 -19.40 -20.58 6.13
CA THR A 369 -18.04 -21.13 5.96
C THR A 369 -17.19 -20.91 7.21
N GLY A 370 -16.12 -21.69 7.37
CA GLY A 370 -15.17 -21.50 8.47
C GLY A 370 -14.56 -20.09 8.44
N SER A 371 -14.42 -19.50 9.63
CA SER A 371 -13.88 -18.15 9.82
C SER A 371 -13.39 -18.02 11.26
N ILE A 372 -12.23 -17.38 11.46
CA ILE A 372 -11.70 -17.09 12.79
C ILE A 372 -12.69 -16.30 13.65
N MET A 373 -13.60 -15.53 13.05
CA MET A 373 -14.65 -14.78 13.76
C MET A 373 -15.77 -15.65 14.33
N ARG A 374 -15.71 -16.98 14.17
CA ARG A 374 -16.57 -17.93 14.89
C ARG A 374 -15.95 -18.40 16.22
N GLY A 375 -14.73 -17.97 16.52
CA GLY A 375 -13.91 -18.52 17.60
C GLY A 375 -13.42 -19.92 17.28
N GLN A 376 -13.13 -20.71 18.32
CA GLN A 376 -12.60 -22.07 18.25
C GLN A 376 -11.19 -22.15 17.66
N THR A 377 -10.57 -23.32 17.78
CA THR A 377 -9.21 -23.57 17.28
C THR A 377 -9.20 -24.08 15.84
N SER A 378 -10.32 -24.65 15.36
CA SER A 378 -10.39 -25.23 14.01
C SER A 378 -10.18 -24.20 12.89
N PRO A 379 -10.84 -23.02 12.88
CA PRO A 379 -10.59 -22.00 11.85
C PRO A 379 -9.16 -21.45 11.89
N PHE A 380 -8.57 -21.32 13.09
CA PHE A 380 -7.17 -20.92 13.25
C PHE A 380 -6.23 -21.93 12.60
N ASN A 381 -6.35 -23.22 12.97
CA ASN A 381 -5.54 -24.31 12.42
C ASN A 381 -5.69 -24.45 10.90
N ALA A 382 -6.89 -24.19 10.38
CA ALA A 382 -7.19 -24.25 8.96
C ALA A 382 -6.83 -22.97 8.18
N LYS A 383 -6.32 -21.92 8.85
CA LYS A 383 -6.05 -20.59 8.27
C LYS A 383 -7.27 -19.99 7.57
N GLN A 384 -8.40 -19.93 8.27
CA GLN A 384 -9.68 -19.54 7.69
C GLN A 384 -10.17 -18.18 8.18
N ILE A 385 -10.48 -17.32 7.21
CA ILE A 385 -11.31 -16.13 7.36
C ILE A 385 -12.30 -16.11 6.18
N ASP A 386 -13.56 -15.74 6.43
CA ASP A 386 -14.54 -15.58 5.37
C ASP A 386 -14.47 -14.20 4.71
N ALA A 387 -15.05 -14.06 3.52
CA ALA A 387 -15.00 -12.82 2.74
C ALA A 387 -15.66 -11.61 3.41
N TYR A 388 -16.63 -11.81 4.32
CA TYR A 388 -17.28 -10.72 5.04
C TYR A 388 -16.42 -10.23 6.21
N ALA A 389 -15.85 -11.13 7.00
CA ALA A 389 -14.88 -10.76 8.03
C ALA A 389 -13.64 -10.10 7.40
N ALA A 390 -13.11 -10.67 6.30
CA ALA A 390 -12.00 -10.08 5.53
C ALA A 390 -12.35 -8.65 5.06
N GLY A 391 -13.54 -8.44 4.51
CA GLY A 391 -14.00 -7.10 4.14
C GLY A 391 -14.17 -6.14 5.32
N GLN A 392 -14.58 -6.62 6.49
CA GLN A 392 -14.70 -5.78 7.70
C GLN A 392 -13.34 -5.32 8.22
N ILE A 393 -12.30 -6.16 8.15
CA ILE A 393 -10.92 -5.77 8.49
C ILE A 393 -10.21 -5.00 7.38
N GLY A 394 -10.87 -4.73 6.24
CA GLY A 394 -10.33 -3.93 5.14
C GLY A 394 -9.63 -4.72 4.02
N TRP A 395 -9.70 -6.05 4.03
CA TRP A 395 -9.14 -6.92 2.97
C TRP A 395 -10.15 -7.19 1.86
N ARG A 396 -10.68 -6.12 1.27
CA ARG A 396 -11.45 -6.19 0.04
C ARG A 396 -10.66 -5.50 -1.06
N ASP A 397 -10.65 -6.09 -2.23
CA ASP A 397 -10.06 -5.56 -3.46
C ASP A 397 -11.19 -5.63 -4.50
N SER A 398 -11.83 -4.49 -4.73
CA SER A 398 -13.07 -4.43 -5.49
C SER A 398 -12.85 -4.41 -7.01
N ASP A 399 -11.69 -3.97 -7.48
CA ASP A 399 -11.36 -3.85 -8.91
C ASP A 399 -10.35 -4.91 -9.42
N ASN A 400 -9.79 -5.71 -8.50
CA ASN A 400 -8.85 -6.82 -8.73
C ASN A 400 -7.49 -6.39 -9.27
N ASP A 401 -6.97 -5.26 -8.82
CA ASP A 401 -5.62 -4.80 -9.15
C ASP A 401 -4.53 -5.32 -8.18
N ASN A 402 -4.94 -6.09 -7.17
CA ASN A 402 -4.15 -6.60 -6.04
C ASN A 402 -3.83 -5.58 -4.93
N ILE A 403 -4.46 -4.43 -4.92
CA ILE A 403 -4.41 -3.44 -3.83
C ILE A 403 -5.74 -3.49 -3.07
N PHE A 404 -5.68 -3.43 -1.75
CA PHE A 404 -6.92 -3.40 -0.97
C PHE A 404 -7.59 -2.04 -1.05
N ASP A 405 -8.92 -2.01 -1.06
CA ASP A 405 -9.74 -0.80 -1.15
C ASP A 405 -9.22 0.32 -0.20
N PRO A 406 -8.93 0.11 1.10
CA PRO A 406 -8.41 1.19 1.95
C PRO A 406 -7.01 1.72 1.56
N LEU A 407 -6.24 0.94 0.80
CA LEU A 407 -4.93 1.27 0.24
C LEU A 407 -5.01 1.70 -1.23
N ASP A 408 -6.14 1.55 -1.91
CA ASP A 408 -6.35 1.98 -3.28
C ASP A 408 -6.76 3.46 -3.26
N THR A 409 -5.78 4.33 -3.51
CA THR A 409 -5.93 5.77 -3.31
C THR A 409 -5.71 6.54 -4.60
N ASP A 410 -6.48 7.61 -4.77
CA ASP A 410 -6.27 8.54 -5.88
C ASP A 410 -5.07 9.45 -5.58
N LEU A 411 -4.24 9.68 -6.59
CA LEU A 411 -3.02 10.48 -6.51
C LEU A 411 -3.12 11.73 -7.39
N PRO A 412 -3.90 12.76 -7.02
CA PRO A 412 -3.96 14.00 -7.77
C PRO A 412 -2.59 14.68 -7.83
N VAL A 413 -2.25 15.18 -9.02
CA VAL A 413 -1.03 15.92 -9.30
C VAL A 413 -1.40 17.26 -9.92
N ILE A 414 -0.81 18.34 -9.43
CA ILE A 414 -1.01 19.69 -9.95
C ILE A 414 0.32 20.33 -10.35
N ILE A 415 0.26 21.25 -11.31
CA ILE A 415 1.37 22.12 -11.71
C ILE A 415 1.11 23.49 -11.11
N ASN A 416 1.97 23.93 -10.18
CA ASN A 416 1.84 25.21 -9.49
C ASN A 416 2.54 26.32 -10.27
N ASP A 417 3.76 26.05 -10.76
CA ASP A 417 4.54 26.97 -11.56
C ASP A 417 5.19 26.27 -12.76
N PHE A 418 5.42 27.05 -13.81
CA PHE A 418 6.05 26.60 -15.03
C PHE A 418 6.82 27.77 -15.65
N SER A 419 8.10 27.55 -15.90
CA SER A 419 8.92 28.49 -16.66
C SER A 419 9.58 27.80 -17.84
N ASN A 420 9.80 28.58 -18.90
CA ASN A 420 10.53 28.16 -20.08
C ASN A 420 11.59 29.22 -20.41
N THR A 421 12.86 28.84 -20.35
CA THR A 421 13.99 29.68 -20.74
C THR A 421 14.73 29.02 -21.90
N GLY A 422 14.47 29.52 -23.12
CA GLY A 422 14.98 28.93 -24.35
C GLY A 422 14.36 27.55 -24.58
N ASN A 423 15.19 26.51 -24.45
CA ASN A 423 14.78 25.11 -24.59
C ASN A 423 14.67 24.39 -23.25
N THR A 424 14.95 25.07 -22.13
CA THR A 424 14.91 24.46 -20.80
C THR A 424 13.62 24.85 -20.11
N ILE A 425 12.85 23.84 -19.72
CA ILE A 425 11.66 24.02 -18.91
C ILE A 425 11.97 23.68 -17.46
N THR A 426 11.35 24.40 -16.54
CA THR A 426 11.33 24.09 -15.11
C THR A 426 9.88 24.06 -14.67
N VAL A 427 9.52 23.03 -13.91
CA VAL A 427 8.16 22.78 -13.45
C VAL A 427 8.21 22.54 -11.95
N ASP A 428 7.36 23.26 -11.23
CA ASP A 428 7.13 23.08 -9.81
C ASP A 428 5.66 22.75 -9.61
N GLY A 429 5.38 21.77 -8.75
CA GLY A 429 4.03 21.30 -8.53
C GLY A 429 3.89 20.57 -7.21
N MET A 430 2.70 20.03 -6.99
CA MET A 430 2.37 19.27 -5.80
C MET A 430 1.65 17.98 -6.20
N ALA A 431 1.97 16.90 -5.51
CA ALA A 431 1.21 15.66 -5.53
C ALA A 431 0.63 15.42 -4.13
N SER A 432 -0.53 14.79 -4.04
CA SER A 432 -1.13 14.41 -2.76
C SER A 432 -1.85 13.08 -2.85
N VAL A 433 -2.09 12.45 -1.70
CA VAL A 433 -2.88 11.21 -1.57
C VAL A 433 -4.31 11.55 -1.15
N THR A 434 -5.29 11.05 -1.89
CA THR A 434 -6.71 11.10 -1.51
C THR A 434 -7.14 9.71 -1.03
N PRO A 435 -7.46 9.53 0.26
CA PRO A 435 -7.82 8.23 0.79
C PRO A 435 -9.06 7.65 0.14
N TYR A 436 -9.14 6.31 0.10
CA TYR A 436 -10.37 5.62 -0.25
C TYR A 436 -11.53 6.05 0.66
N PRO A 437 -12.72 6.36 0.13
CA PRO A 437 -13.83 6.86 0.92
C PRO A 437 -14.39 5.81 1.90
N SER A 438 -14.53 6.15 3.18
CA SER A 438 -15.29 5.33 4.14
C SER A 438 -16.77 5.75 4.17
N PRO A 439 -17.74 4.82 4.06
CA PRO A 439 -19.15 5.17 4.12
C PRO A 439 -19.66 5.63 5.50
N SER A 440 -18.98 5.26 6.58
CA SER A 440 -19.46 5.42 7.96
C SER A 440 -18.44 6.02 8.93
N ARG A 441 -17.20 6.24 8.47
CA ARG A 441 -16.08 6.74 9.28
C ARG A 441 -15.36 7.89 8.54
N ASP A 442 -14.43 8.55 9.22
CA ASP A 442 -13.55 9.51 8.55
C ASP A 442 -12.55 8.78 7.66
N SER A 443 -12.37 9.27 6.44
CA SER A 443 -11.46 8.70 5.47
C SER A 443 -10.00 8.97 5.82
N VAL A 444 -9.20 7.91 5.89
CA VAL A 444 -7.77 7.98 6.20
C VAL A 444 -6.96 7.01 5.35
N THR A 445 -5.69 7.33 5.16
CA THR A 445 -4.73 6.49 4.46
C THR A 445 -3.46 6.32 5.28
N ILE A 446 -2.81 5.18 5.09
CA ILE A 446 -1.45 4.90 5.56
C ILE A 446 -0.43 5.02 4.41
N ASN A 447 -0.90 5.30 3.20
CA ASN A 447 -0.05 5.43 2.04
C ASN A 447 0.74 6.73 2.08
N ARG A 448 1.95 6.66 1.54
CA ARG A 448 2.86 7.80 1.41
C ARG A 448 3.29 7.89 -0.05
N LEU A 449 3.46 9.09 -0.56
CA LEU A 449 4.00 9.28 -1.91
C LEU A 449 5.41 8.68 -1.95
N THR A 450 5.71 7.92 -3.00
CA THR A 450 7.03 7.32 -3.23
C THR A 450 7.75 7.96 -4.41
N GLY A 451 7.03 8.72 -5.23
CA GLY A 451 7.64 9.42 -6.34
C GLY A 451 6.68 10.23 -7.18
N VAL A 452 7.26 11.19 -7.91
CA VAL A 452 6.61 11.88 -9.03
C VAL A 452 7.45 11.66 -10.28
N LYS A 453 6.80 11.27 -11.37
CA LYS A 453 7.41 11.05 -12.67
C LYS A 453 6.78 11.95 -13.72
N TYR A 454 7.59 12.38 -14.68
CA TYR A 454 7.14 13.15 -15.84
C TYR A 454 7.60 12.50 -17.14
N ARG A 455 6.90 12.78 -18.23
CA ARG A 455 7.35 12.46 -19.58
C ARG A 455 6.97 13.55 -20.56
N ILE A 456 7.73 13.65 -21.63
CA ILE A 456 7.46 14.55 -22.75
C ILE A 456 6.93 13.72 -23.92
N ASN A 457 5.79 14.11 -24.47
CA ASN A 457 5.01 13.37 -25.47
C ASN A 457 4.80 11.92 -24.98
N SER A 458 5.03 10.95 -25.87
CA SER A 458 4.98 9.52 -25.54
C SER A 458 6.36 8.95 -25.15
N GLY A 459 7.25 9.79 -24.65
CA GLY A 459 8.61 9.39 -24.25
C GLY A 459 8.67 8.55 -22.96
N VAL A 460 9.90 8.23 -22.54
CA VAL A 460 10.18 7.48 -21.31
C VAL A 460 9.89 8.35 -20.09
N TRP A 461 9.31 7.75 -19.05
CA TRP A 461 9.12 8.41 -17.75
C TRP A 461 10.46 8.71 -17.06
N GLN A 462 10.57 9.91 -16.54
CA GLN A 462 11.72 10.42 -15.79
C GLN A 462 11.25 10.84 -14.39
N TRP A 463 12.12 10.71 -13.39
CA TRP A 463 11.81 11.10 -12.02
C TRP A 463 11.94 12.61 -11.82
N ALA A 464 10.97 13.20 -11.13
CA ALA A 464 11.10 14.51 -10.50
C ALA A 464 11.81 14.39 -9.15
N THR A 465 12.16 15.51 -8.56
CA THR A 465 12.80 15.58 -7.24
C THR A 465 11.80 16.12 -6.22
N ALA A 466 11.70 15.50 -5.05
CA ALA A 466 10.95 16.04 -3.92
C ALA A 466 11.69 17.28 -3.37
N ASN A 467 10.95 18.34 -3.06
CA ASN A 467 11.56 19.61 -2.65
C ASN A 467 12.27 19.55 -1.29
N ASP A 468 11.82 18.68 -0.40
CA ASP A 468 12.45 18.42 0.90
C ASP A 468 13.49 17.29 0.86
N GLY A 469 13.68 16.67 -0.31
CA GLY A 469 14.68 15.66 -0.59
C GLY A 469 14.15 14.23 -0.67
N GLN A 470 12.92 13.92 -0.21
CA GLN A 470 12.36 12.58 -0.28
C GLN A 470 10.84 12.59 -0.44
N PHE A 471 10.31 11.77 -1.33
CA PHE A 471 8.87 11.49 -1.31
C PHE A 471 8.59 10.54 -0.15
N ASN A 472 8.00 11.07 0.93
CA ASN A 472 7.69 10.27 2.11
C ASN A 472 6.49 10.79 2.90
N SER A 473 5.61 11.60 2.33
CA SER A 473 4.40 12.07 3.02
C SER A 473 3.15 11.95 2.15
N THR A 474 2.00 12.32 2.69
CA THR A 474 0.72 12.31 1.96
C THR A 474 0.54 13.52 1.05
N SER A 475 1.45 14.50 1.10
CA SER A 475 1.43 15.68 0.23
C SER A 475 2.86 16.19 0.04
N GLU A 476 3.36 16.14 -1.20
CA GLU A 476 4.74 16.46 -1.53
C GLU A 476 4.82 17.50 -2.64
N ASP A 477 5.64 18.52 -2.44
CA ASP A 477 6.04 19.42 -3.52
C ASP A 477 7.16 18.78 -4.34
N TYR A 478 7.06 18.88 -5.66
CA TYR A 478 8.06 18.35 -6.58
C TYR A 478 8.58 19.44 -7.52
N THR A 479 9.83 19.25 -7.96
CA THR A 479 10.45 20.06 -9.00
C THR A 479 11.18 19.19 -10.01
N PHE A 480 11.20 19.62 -11.26
CA PHE A 480 12.13 19.09 -12.26
C PHE A 480 12.49 20.14 -13.29
N THR A 481 13.68 19.96 -13.88
CA THR A 481 14.17 20.77 -14.99
C THR A 481 14.61 19.84 -16.11
N THR A 482 14.15 20.09 -17.33
CA THR A 482 14.55 19.30 -18.50
C THR A 482 14.73 20.19 -19.73
N SER A 483 15.61 19.78 -20.63
CA SER A 483 15.88 20.50 -21.89
C SER A 483 15.26 19.75 -23.06
N LEU A 484 14.52 20.47 -23.89
CA LEU A 484 13.90 19.96 -25.10
C LEU A 484 14.85 20.16 -26.30
N THR A 485 15.04 19.10 -27.08
CA THR A 485 16.14 19.04 -28.05
C THR A 485 15.87 19.79 -29.34
N SER A 486 14.62 20.12 -29.64
CA SER A 486 14.25 20.86 -30.85
C SER A 486 13.15 21.89 -30.55
N PRO A 487 13.01 22.91 -31.42
CA PRO A 487 11.78 23.69 -31.51
C PRO A 487 10.57 22.79 -31.81
N GLY A 488 9.37 23.25 -31.42
CA GLY A 488 8.14 22.52 -31.65
C GLY A 488 7.15 22.60 -30.49
N GLN A 489 6.01 21.92 -30.68
CA GLN A 489 5.01 21.70 -29.63
C GLN A 489 5.26 20.37 -28.92
N TYR A 490 5.11 20.38 -27.60
CA TYR A 490 5.30 19.23 -26.73
C TYR A 490 4.16 19.11 -25.73
N ASN A 491 3.81 17.88 -25.38
CA ASN A 491 2.86 17.57 -24.33
C ASN A 491 3.60 17.01 -23.11
N LEU A 492 3.55 17.72 -22.00
CA LEU A 492 4.02 17.23 -20.71
C LEU A 492 2.93 16.39 -20.05
N ASN A 493 3.29 15.24 -19.51
CA ASN A 493 2.46 14.48 -18.58
C ASN A 493 3.24 14.26 -17.28
N ILE A 494 2.55 14.35 -16.16
CA ILE A 494 3.10 14.11 -14.82
C ILE A 494 2.15 13.18 -14.07
N ALA A 495 2.72 12.20 -13.37
CA ALA A 495 2.01 11.24 -12.54
C ALA A 495 2.77 11.01 -11.23
N ALA A 496 2.05 10.70 -10.17
CA ALA A 496 2.61 10.28 -8.88
C ALA A 496 2.51 8.76 -8.71
N THR A 497 3.29 8.25 -7.76
CA THR A 497 3.21 6.88 -7.24
C THR A 497 3.22 6.91 -5.71
N ASP A 498 2.61 5.91 -5.07
CA ASP A 498 2.60 5.79 -3.61
C ASP A 498 3.23 4.49 -3.10
N SER A 499 3.12 4.24 -1.79
CA SER A 499 3.70 3.09 -1.10
C SER A 499 2.88 1.79 -1.22
N ALA A 500 1.62 1.87 -1.65
CA ALA A 500 0.80 0.70 -1.96
C ALA A 500 1.00 0.24 -3.41
N GLY A 501 1.58 1.09 -4.26
CA GLY A 501 1.84 0.82 -5.67
C GLY A 501 0.87 1.52 -6.62
N ASN A 502 0.01 2.39 -6.10
CA ASN A 502 -0.90 3.19 -6.92
C ASN A 502 -0.11 4.12 -7.85
N VAL A 503 -0.70 4.42 -9.01
CA VAL A 503 -0.19 5.40 -9.97
C VAL A 503 -1.34 6.32 -10.35
N SER A 504 -1.09 7.63 -10.46
CA SER A 504 -2.13 8.58 -10.90
C SER A 504 -2.84 8.09 -12.17
N THR A 505 -4.16 7.99 -12.11
CA THR A 505 -5.03 7.64 -13.24
C THR A 505 -5.27 8.85 -14.14
N GLU A 506 -5.31 10.05 -13.55
CA GLU A 506 -5.34 11.33 -14.25
C GLU A 506 -3.98 12.02 -14.17
N TYR A 507 -3.39 12.32 -15.34
CA TYR A 507 -2.10 13.01 -15.40
C TYR A 507 -2.28 14.53 -15.33
N ALA A 508 -1.40 15.21 -14.61
CA ALA A 508 -1.24 16.64 -14.83
C ALA A 508 -0.63 16.85 -16.22
N THR A 509 -1.27 17.67 -17.05
CA THR A 509 -0.82 17.89 -18.42
C THR A 509 -0.57 19.36 -18.73
N ARG A 510 0.40 19.62 -19.61
CA ARG A 510 0.68 20.97 -20.10
C ARG A 510 1.20 20.93 -21.53
N SER A 511 0.67 21.79 -22.39
CA SER A 511 1.25 22.04 -23.72
C SER A 511 2.41 23.03 -23.59
N ILE A 512 3.54 22.69 -24.20
CA ILE A 512 4.78 23.45 -24.16
C ILE A 512 5.15 23.83 -25.59
N LYS A 513 5.53 25.09 -25.78
CA LYS A 513 6.01 25.61 -27.05
C LYS A 513 7.48 26.00 -26.91
N ILE A 514 8.36 25.37 -27.68
CA ILE A 514 9.76 25.78 -27.82
C ILE A 514 9.91 26.47 -29.17
N LEU A 515 10.32 27.73 -29.14
CA LEU A 515 10.47 28.55 -30.34
C LEU A 515 11.84 28.31 -30.96
N ASP A 516 11.91 28.28 -32.29
CA ASP A 516 13.19 28.42 -32.99
C ASP A 516 13.56 29.91 -32.98
N PRO A 517 14.74 30.28 -32.44
CA PRO A 517 15.16 31.68 -32.43
C PRO A 517 15.40 32.25 -33.83
N VAL A 518 15.50 31.40 -34.86
CA VAL A 518 15.76 31.82 -36.26
C VAL A 518 14.48 32.10 -37.03
N ASP A 519 13.42 31.31 -36.84
CA ASP A 519 12.16 31.43 -37.60
C ASP A 519 10.97 31.99 -36.82
N GLY A 520 11.15 32.36 -35.55
CA GLY A 520 10.13 33.03 -34.77
C GLY A 520 9.02 32.10 -34.24
N GLY A 521 9.20 30.77 -34.34
CA GLY A 521 8.21 29.80 -33.87
C GLY A 521 7.24 29.33 -34.94
N LEU A 522 7.63 29.41 -36.21
CA LEU A 522 6.90 28.78 -37.30
C LEU A 522 7.06 27.27 -37.22
N ASN A 523 5.98 26.53 -37.42
CA ASN A 523 6.04 25.07 -37.46
C ASN A 523 5.01 24.52 -38.43
N THR A 524 5.47 23.59 -39.27
CA THR A 524 4.62 22.88 -40.22
C THR A 524 4.47 21.41 -39.81
N GLU A 525 3.28 20.85 -40.03
CA GLU A 525 2.95 19.44 -39.88
C GLU A 525 2.36 18.92 -41.20
N ILE A 526 2.69 17.68 -41.57
CA ILE A 526 2.15 17.01 -42.74
C ILE A 526 1.30 15.83 -42.28
N ASP A 527 0.05 15.78 -42.71
CA ASP A 527 -0.89 14.70 -42.41
C ASP A 527 -0.90 13.69 -43.57
N LEU A 528 -0.17 12.58 -43.41
CA LEU A 528 -0.06 11.50 -44.40
C LEU A 528 -0.60 10.16 -43.87
N PRO A 529 -1.29 9.37 -44.72
CA PRO A 529 -1.56 7.96 -44.41
C PRO A 529 -0.26 7.14 -44.49
N ALA A 530 -0.14 6.12 -43.62
CA ALA A 530 1.06 5.30 -43.48
C ALA A 530 1.47 4.53 -44.76
N GLU A 531 0.52 4.24 -45.64
CA GLU A 531 0.78 3.61 -46.94
C GLU A 531 -0.10 4.21 -48.03
N VAL A 532 0.46 4.34 -49.23
CA VAL A 532 -0.21 4.89 -50.41
C VAL A 532 -0.04 3.94 -51.58
N THR A 533 -1.07 3.75 -52.40
CA THR A 533 -0.99 2.97 -53.66
C THR A 533 -0.82 3.89 -54.86
N ALA A 534 -0.07 3.44 -55.86
CA ALA A 534 0.12 4.14 -57.13
C ALA A 534 -1.26 4.47 -57.75
N ASN A 535 -1.39 5.68 -58.31
CA ASN A 535 -2.63 6.24 -58.88
C ASN A 535 -3.75 6.63 -57.88
N LYS A 536 -3.54 6.60 -56.55
CA LYS A 536 -4.55 6.98 -55.55
C LYS A 536 -4.25 8.20 -54.68
N LEU A 537 -3.05 8.80 -54.77
CA LEU A 537 -2.72 10.03 -54.03
C LEU A 537 -2.90 11.26 -54.93
N SER A 538 -4.00 11.99 -54.77
CA SER A 538 -4.23 13.25 -55.48
C SER A 538 -3.91 14.49 -54.63
N GLN A 539 -4.01 14.38 -53.31
CA GLN A 539 -3.87 15.49 -52.37
C GLN A 539 -3.19 15.01 -51.08
N ILE A 540 -2.33 15.85 -50.51
CA ILE A 540 -1.78 15.70 -49.16
C ILE A 540 -2.21 16.93 -48.36
N TYR A 541 -2.64 16.71 -47.13
CA TYR A 541 -3.04 17.79 -46.22
C TYR A 541 -1.93 18.03 -45.20
N GLY A 542 -1.91 19.22 -44.64
CA GLY A 542 -1.03 19.58 -43.55
C GLY A 542 -1.49 20.87 -42.89
N ARG A 543 -0.80 21.23 -41.82
CA ARG A 543 -1.13 22.37 -40.97
C ARG A 543 0.14 23.17 -40.72
N ALA A 544 0.07 24.49 -40.81
CA ALA A 544 1.15 25.40 -40.51
C ALA A 544 0.66 26.39 -39.46
N TYR A 545 1.49 26.72 -38.49
CA TYR A 545 1.13 27.68 -37.46
C TYR A 545 2.33 28.48 -36.97
N ASP A 546 2.06 29.71 -36.54
CA ASP A 546 3.00 30.58 -35.86
C ASP A 546 2.72 30.52 -34.35
N MET A 547 3.67 29.99 -33.59
CA MET A 547 3.49 29.77 -32.15
C MET A 547 3.38 31.06 -31.33
N LEU A 548 3.76 32.22 -31.89
CA LEU A 548 3.65 33.56 -31.30
C LEU A 548 2.40 34.33 -31.77
N GLY A 549 1.56 33.74 -32.62
CA GLY A 549 0.34 34.39 -33.14
C GLY A 549 0.60 35.33 -34.32
N GLY A 550 1.78 35.25 -34.96
CA GLY A 550 2.03 35.93 -36.24
C GLY A 550 1.26 35.28 -37.38
N LYS A 551 1.11 35.98 -38.51
CA LYS A 551 0.37 35.42 -39.66
C LYS A 551 1.30 34.54 -40.49
N VAL A 552 0.92 33.29 -40.71
CA VAL A 552 1.52 32.47 -41.76
C VAL A 552 1.11 33.09 -43.09
N LYS A 553 2.09 33.49 -43.90
CA LYS A 553 1.88 34.18 -45.18
C LYS A 553 2.02 33.24 -46.37
N LYS A 554 2.73 32.14 -46.18
CA LYS A 554 3.04 31.18 -47.24
C LYS A 554 3.47 29.84 -46.67
N VAL A 555 2.98 28.75 -47.23
CA VAL A 555 3.54 27.40 -47.04
C VAL A 555 4.17 26.92 -48.34
N GLU A 556 5.37 26.36 -48.25
CA GLU A 556 6.09 25.73 -49.35
C GLU A 556 6.31 24.25 -49.08
N TYR A 557 6.33 23.43 -50.13
CA TYR A 557 6.68 22.02 -50.05
C TYR A 557 7.65 21.61 -51.16
N LYS A 558 8.36 20.49 -51.00
CA LYS A 558 9.15 19.85 -52.05
C LYS A 558 9.12 18.34 -51.91
N PHE A 559 9.34 17.64 -53.03
CA PHE A 559 9.49 16.19 -53.07
C PHE A 559 10.94 15.81 -53.34
N ASN A 560 11.47 14.80 -52.63
CA ASN A 560 12.76 14.17 -52.86
C ASN A 560 13.95 15.14 -53.00
N GLY A 561 13.96 16.22 -52.19
CA GLY A 561 15.00 17.25 -52.26
C GLY A 561 14.95 18.15 -53.50
N GLY A 562 13.86 18.15 -54.25
CA GLY A 562 13.62 19.03 -55.40
C GLY A 562 13.40 20.50 -55.01
N SER A 563 12.97 21.31 -55.98
CA SER A 563 12.67 22.72 -55.76
C SER A 563 11.40 22.92 -54.92
N TRP A 564 11.43 23.92 -54.03
CA TRP A 564 10.26 24.36 -53.28
C TRP A 564 9.14 24.86 -54.21
N GLN A 565 7.91 24.43 -53.92
CA GLN A 565 6.66 24.77 -54.58
C GLN A 565 5.69 25.32 -53.54
N THR A 566 4.77 26.20 -53.91
CA THR A 566 3.80 26.78 -52.97
C THR A 566 2.63 25.82 -52.75
N ALA A 567 2.30 25.52 -51.50
CA ALA A 567 1.06 24.80 -51.15
C ALA A 567 -0.16 25.72 -51.29
N GLN A 568 -1.36 25.15 -51.38
CA GLN A 568 -2.59 25.92 -51.43
C GLN A 568 -3.22 26.02 -50.04
N PRO A 569 -3.63 27.21 -49.56
CA PRO A 569 -4.42 27.32 -48.34
C PRO A 569 -5.79 26.66 -48.56
N VAL A 570 -6.30 26.01 -47.52
CA VAL A 570 -7.59 25.28 -47.59
C VAL A 570 -8.78 26.24 -47.55
N ASP A 571 -8.69 27.32 -46.79
CA ASP A 571 -9.74 28.35 -46.66
C ASP A 571 -9.62 29.49 -47.68
N GLY A 572 -8.51 29.53 -48.42
CA GLY A 572 -8.33 30.34 -49.62
C GLY A 572 -7.19 31.35 -49.56
N GLU A 573 -6.73 31.74 -48.37
CA GLU A 573 -5.60 32.66 -48.18
C GLU A 573 -4.77 32.25 -46.97
N PHE A 574 -3.45 32.45 -47.03
CA PHE A 574 -2.59 32.33 -45.83
C PHE A 574 -2.57 33.69 -45.12
N ASP A 575 -3.43 33.86 -44.12
CA ASP A 575 -3.65 35.13 -43.42
C ASP A 575 -3.89 35.03 -41.90
N SER A 576 -3.78 33.83 -41.34
CA SER A 576 -4.01 33.49 -39.94
C SER A 576 -2.74 32.97 -39.25
N ASP A 577 -2.77 32.86 -37.92
CA ASP A 577 -1.71 32.22 -37.13
C ASP A 577 -1.77 30.69 -37.15
N TYR A 578 -2.86 30.14 -37.67
CA TYR A 578 -3.05 28.74 -37.98
C TYR A 578 -3.65 28.60 -39.37
N GLU A 579 -3.00 27.82 -40.21
CA GLU A 579 -3.30 27.64 -41.62
C GLU A 579 -3.32 26.17 -41.99
N GLU A 580 -4.41 25.70 -42.57
CA GLU A 580 -4.44 24.39 -43.21
C GLU A 580 -4.01 24.55 -44.67
N PHE A 581 -3.13 23.66 -45.13
CA PHE A 581 -2.68 23.66 -46.51
C PHE A 581 -2.89 22.31 -47.17
N LEU A 582 -3.06 22.34 -48.48
CA LEU A 582 -3.12 21.18 -49.33
C LEU A 582 -2.05 21.24 -50.42
N ILE A 583 -1.46 20.08 -50.68
CA ILE A 583 -0.48 19.85 -51.75
C ILE A 583 -1.19 19.07 -52.85
N ALA A 584 -1.42 19.71 -53.99
CA ALA A 584 -2.02 19.07 -55.16
C ALA A 584 -0.94 18.32 -55.95
N ILE A 585 -1.13 17.02 -56.13
CA ILE A 585 -0.22 16.20 -56.94
C ILE A 585 -0.67 16.26 -58.40
N VAL A 586 -0.06 17.15 -59.16
CA VAL A 586 -0.51 17.53 -60.51
C VAL A 586 -0.36 16.41 -61.55
N ASN A 587 0.37 15.33 -61.24
CA ASN A 587 0.53 14.15 -62.09
C ASN A 587 0.52 12.84 -61.28
N SER A 588 -0.55 12.60 -60.51
CA SER A 588 -0.68 11.40 -59.66
C SER A 588 -0.58 10.06 -60.42
N SER A 589 -0.80 10.07 -61.74
CA SER A 589 -0.65 8.94 -62.65
C SER A 589 0.79 8.63 -63.07
N GLN A 590 1.77 9.43 -62.63
CA GLN A 590 3.21 9.25 -62.90
C GLN A 590 4.03 9.04 -61.62
N ILE A 591 3.37 8.89 -60.46
CA ILE A 591 4.06 8.50 -59.23
C ILE A 591 4.36 7.01 -59.33
N GLU A 592 5.61 6.71 -59.69
CA GLU A 592 6.13 5.35 -59.71
C GLU A 592 6.19 4.77 -58.29
N PRO A 593 6.03 3.45 -58.12
CA PRO A 593 6.23 2.79 -56.84
C PRO A 593 7.63 3.08 -56.28
N GLY A 594 7.71 3.39 -55.00
CA GLY A 594 8.96 3.73 -54.33
C GLY A 594 8.80 4.64 -53.12
N ALA A 595 9.93 4.94 -52.48
CA ALA A 595 10.00 5.83 -51.33
C ALA A 595 10.04 7.29 -51.81
N TYR A 596 9.16 8.12 -51.27
CA TYR A 596 9.17 9.57 -51.48
C TYR A 596 9.36 10.29 -50.16
N THR A 597 10.22 11.30 -50.15
CA THR A 597 10.39 12.23 -49.03
C THR A 597 9.65 13.52 -49.36
N ILE A 598 8.80 13.97 -48.45
CA ILE A 598 8.02 15.19 -48.57
C ILE A 598 8.49 16.12 -47.47
N GLU A 599 8.91 17.32 -47.85
CA GLU A 599 9.25 18.37 -46.90
C GLU A 599 8.30 19.55 -47.07
N ALA A 600 7.85 20.16 -45.98
CA ALA A 600 6.98 21.34 -45.98
C ALA A 600 7.47 22.38 -44.95
N ARG A 601 7.38 23.66 -45.30
CA ARG A 601 7.84 24.77 -44.45
C ARG A 601 6.94 26.01 -44.57
N ALA A 602 6.79 26.75 -43.50
CA ALA A 602 6.03 28.00 -43.46
C ALA A 602 6.92 29.25 -43.58
N THR A 603 6.33 30.38 -43.95
CA THR A 603 6.93 31.72 -43.90
C THR A 603 5.90 32.71 -43.37
N ASP A 604 6.28 33.53 -42.40
CA ASP A 604 5.40 34.51 -41.78
C ASP A 604 5.30 35.83 -42.57
N ASP A 605 4.47 36.74 -42.07
CA ASP A 605 4.27 38.07 -42.65
C ASP A 605 5.47 39.03 -42.50
N LYS A 606 6.38 38.72 -41.58
CA LYS A 606 7.66 39.44 -41.36
C LYS A 606 8.78 38.90 -42.25
N GLY A 607 8.58 37.77 -42.92
CA GLY A 607 9.53 37.15 -43.84
C GLY A 607 10.49 36.16 -43.18
N TYR A 608 10.24 35.73 -41.95
CA TYR A 608 10.90 34.58 -41.35
C TYR A 608 10.39 33.31 -42.02
N THR A 609 11.29 32.41 -42.38
CA THR A 609 10.97 31.11 -42.99
C THR A 609 11.43 30.02 -42.07
N GLU A 610 10.56 29.04 -41.82
CA GLU A 610 10.85 27.85 -41.02
C GLU A 610 12.14 27.17 -41.49
N VAL A 611 13.07 27.00 -40.56
CA VAL A 611 14.40 26.43 -40.84
C VAL A 611 14.37 24.92 -40.68
N ASN A 612 13.59 24.43 -39.71
CA ASN A 612 13.41 23.01 -39.42
C ASN A 612 12.11 22.49 -40.04
N SER A 613 12.06 22.44 -41.37
CA SER A 613 10.87 22.03 -42.12
C SER A 613 10.37 20.64 -41.76
N ALA A 614 9.05 20.46 -41.68
CA ALA A 614 8.40 19.16 -41.62
C ALA A 614 8.99 18.21 -42.67
N ASN A 615 9.33 16.99 -42.29
CA ASN A 615 9.91 15.99 -43.19
C ASN A 615 9.27 14.62 -42.94
N HIS A 616 8.66 14.05 -43.98
CA HIS A 616 7.98 12.76 -43.91
C HIS A 616 8.38 11.86 -45.08
N GLN A 617 8.60 10.57 -44.81
CA GLN A 617 8.77 9.56 -45.85
C GLN A 617 7.48 8.77 -46.07
N VAL A 618 7.08 8.60 -47.32
CA VAL A 618 5.92 7.80 -47.71
C VAL A 618 6.34 6.72 -48.70
N GLN A 619 5.82 5.50 -48.51
CA GLN A 619 6.00 4.40 -49.45
C GLN A 619 4.80 4.34 -50.39
N VAL A 620 5.08 4.43 -51.69
CA VAL A 620 4.08 4.24 -52.75
C VAL A 620 4.19 2.81 -53.27
N LYS A 621 3.14 2.02 -53.07
CA LYS A 621 3.03 0.63 -53.53
C LYS A 621 2.49 0.55 -54.95
N ASP A 622 2.81 -0.52 -55.66
CA ASP A 622 2.26 -0.79 -56.98
C ASP A 622 0.72 -0.95 -56.93
N ALA A 623 0.03 -0.55 -57.99
CA ALA A 623 -1.41 -0.74 -58.10
C ALA A 623 -1.66 -2.19 -58.54
N GLU A 624 -2.12 -3.06 -57.64
CA GLU A 624 -2.48 -4.44 -58.03
C GLU A 624 -3.52 -4.45 -59.16
N LEU A 625 -3.09 -4.79 -60.37
CA LEU A 625 -3.96 -5.06 -61.50
C LEU A 625 -4.57 -6.45 -61.32
N THR A 626 -5.83 -6.50 -60.89
CA THR A 626 -6.61 -7.74 -60.88
C THR A 626 -6.94 -8.14 -62.33
N PHE A 627 -6.19 -9.07 -62.92
CA PHE A 627 -6.56 -9.68 -64.19
C PHE A 627 -7.66 -10.73 -63.97
N LEU A 628 -8.87 -10.45 -64.44
CA LEU A 628 -9.93 -11.46 -64.56
C LEU A 628 -9.55 -12.46 -65.68
N PRO A 629 -9.53 -13.78 -65.43
CA PRO A 629 -9.25 -14.75 -66.48
C PRO A 629 -10.40 -14.81 -67.49
N VAL A 630 -10.07 -14.67 -68.77
CA VAL A 630 -10.99 -14.92 -69.90
C VAL A 630 -11.24 -16.42 -69.99
N ILE A 631 -12.46 -16.86 -69.69
CA ILE A 631 -12.91 -18.23 -69.97
C ILE A 631 -13.36 -18.27 -71.42
N SER A 632 -12.56 -18.89 -72.31
CA SER A 632 -13.00 -19.24 -73.65
C SER A 632 -13.90 -20.47 -73.57
N SER A 633 -15.17 -20.34 -73.95
CA SER A 633 -16.07 -21.48 -74.18
C SER A 633 -15.72 -22.15 -75.52
N GLY A 634 -15.09 -23.32 -75.45
CA GLY A 634 -14.93 -24.24 -76.58
C GLY A 634 -15.87 -25.43 -76.39
N SER A 635 -16.73 -25.64 -77.40
CA SER A 635 -17.72 -26.70 -77.59
C SER A 635 -17.17 -28.12 -77.60
#